data_AF-I0UU64-F1
#
_entry.id   AF-I0UU64-F1
#
_cell.length_a   1.000
_cell.length_b   1.000
_cell.length_c   1.000
_cell.angle_alpha   90.00
_cell.angle_beta   90.00
_cell.angle_gamma   90.00
#
_symmetry.space_group_name_H-M   'P 1'
#
loop_
_entity.id
_entity.type
_entity.pdbx_description
1 polymer ?
#
loop_
_entity_poly.entity_id
_entity_poly.type
_entity_poly.pdbx_seq_one_letter_code
_entity_poly.pdbx_strand_id
1 'polypeptide(L)' 'MNSPFNDVRPGTMFYREITWLAAKGITKGWSDGTYRPGEPIHRDAMAAFIYRYRHQG' A
#
# COMPACT_ATOMS: atom_id res chain seq x y z
N MET A 1 0.57 -2.94 -14.36
CA MET A 1 -0.04 -3.12 -13.03
C MET A 1 -0.80 -1.84 -12.71
N ASN A 2 -2.08 -1.96 -12.35
CA ASN A 2 -2.89 -0.81 -11.97
C ASN A 2 -3.05 -0.81 -10.45
N SER A 3 -2.95 0.36 -9.83
CA SER A 3 -3.26 0.53 -8.42
C SER A 3 -4.73 0.17 -8.16
N PRO A 4 -5.05 -0.57 -7.08
CA PRO A 4 -6.43 -0.76 -6.64
C PRO A 4 -6.97 0.44 -5.84
N PHE A 5 -6.13 1.43 -5.53
CA PHE A 5 -6.50 2.58 -4.70
C PHE A 5 -6.91 3.80 -5.53
N ASN A 6 -8.00 4.43 -5.14
CA ASN A 6 -8.64 5.53 -5.89
C ASN A 6 -7.82 6.83 -5.90
N ASP A 7 -6.93 7.00 -4.91
CA ASP A 7 -6.06 8.15 -4.69
C ASP A 7 -4.60 7.93 -5.16
N VAL A 8 -4.33 6.79 -5.80
CA VAL A 8 -3.01 6.45 -6.37
C VAL A 8 -3.16 6.22 -7.87
N ARG A 9 -2.78 7.24 -8.65
CA ARG A 9 -2.93 7.29 -10.11
C ARG A 9 -1.54 7.31 -10.78
N PRO A 10 -1.43 6.96 -12.08
CA PRO A 10 -0.18 7.16 -12.81
C PRO A 10 0.36 8.59 -12.61
N GLY A 11 1.61 8.71 -12.16
CA GLY A 11 2.22 10.00 -11.80
C GLY A 11 2.21 10.32 -10.30
N THR A 12 1.42 9.63 -9.47
CA THR A 12 1.55 9.69 -8.00
C THR A 12 2.95 9.25 -7.61
N MET A 13 3.58 9.97 -6.68
CA MET A 13 4.89 9.58 -6.15
C MET A 13 4.84 8.14 -5.60
N PHE A 14 5.83 7.33 -5.95
CA PHE A 14 5.88 5.91 -5.59
C PHE A 14 4.71 5.04 -6.12
N TYR A 15 4.05 5.46 -7.20
CA TYR A 15 2.93 4.72 -7.81
C TYR A 15 3.24 3.23 -8.01
N ARG A 16 4.44 2.91 -8.52
CA ARG A 16 4.84 1.53 -8.84
C ARG A 16 5.00 0.69 -7.58
N GLU A 17 5.64 1.24 -6.55
CA GLU A 17 5.94 0.60 -5.29
C GLU A 17 4.66 0.36 -4.48
N ILE A 18 3.77 1.36 -4.43
CA ILE A 18 2.45 1.23 -3.77
C ILE A 18 1.61 0.17 -4.47
N THR A 19 1.57 0.20 -5.80
CA THR A 19 0.85 -0.80 -6.60
C THR A 19 1.42 -2.21 -6.38
N TRP A 20 2.74 -2.35 -6.28
CA TRP A 20 3.40 -3.62 -5.97
C TRP A 20 3.07 -4.12 -4.57
N LEU A 21 3.10 -3.24 -3.55
CA LEU A 21 2.71 -3.60 -2.18
C LEU A 21 1.30 -4.18 -2.15
N ALA A 22 0.36 -3.57 -2.88
CA ALA A 22 -1.02 -4.04 -2.95
C ALA A 22 -1.12 -5.40 -3.66
N ALA A 23 -0.45 -5.54 -4.81
CA ALA A 23 -0.42 -6.79 -5.57
C ALA A 23 0.21 -7.96 -4.80
N LYS A 24 1.12 -7.67 -3.86
CA LYS A 24 1.71 -8.66 -2.94
C LYS A 24 0.90 -8.88 -1.65
N GLY A 25 -0.23 -8.21 -1.48
CA GLY A 25 -1.04 -8.25 -0.25
C GLY A 25 -0.34 -7.64 0.97
N ILE A 26 0.74 -6.87 0.77
CA ILE A 26 1.53 -6.26 1.83
C ILE A 26 0.82 -5.03 2.39
N THR A 27 0.17 -4.24 1.55
CA THR A 27 -0.76 -3.19 1.98
C THR A 27 -2.19 -3.55 1.56
N LYS A 28 -3.16 -3.15 2.38
CA LYS A 28 -4.59 -3.29 2.11
C LYS A 28 -5.29 -1.95 1.87
N GLY A 29 -4.59 -0.84 2.10
CA GLY A 29 -5.19 0.49 2.15
C GLY A 29 -6.25 0.61 3.25
N TRP A 30 -7.12 1.59 3.08
CA TRP A 30 -8.25 1.88 3.95
C TRP A 30 -9.55 1.28 3.40
N SER A 31 -10.55 1.14 4.26
CA SER A 31 -11.86 0.59 3.87
C SER A 31 -12.61 1.43 2.84
N ASP A 32 -12.24 2.70 2.70
CA ASP A 32 -12.75 3.64 1.68
C ASP A 32 -12.08 3.49 0.29
N GLY A 33 -11.14 2.55 0.15
CA GLY A 33 -10.42 2.31 -1.09
C GLY A 33 -9.24 3.26 -1.35
N THR A 34 -8.75 3.97 -0.33
CA THR A 34 -7.57 4.86 -0.43
C THR A 34 -6.29 4.22 0.13
N TYR A 35 -5.13 4.74 -0.29
CA TYR A 35 -3.82 4.43 0.30
C TYR A 35 -3.29 5.54 1.21
N ARG A 36 -3.58 6.80 0.85
CA ARG A 36 -3.15 8.04 1.51
C ARG A 36 -1.63 8.27 1.45
N PRO A 37 -1.04 8.43 0.25
CA PRO A 37 0.41 8.45 0.05
C PRO A 37 1.13 9.64 0.71
N GLY A 38 0.41 10.70 1.07
CA GLY A 38 0.96 11.87 1.78
C GLY A 38 0.80 11.83 3.30
N GLU A 39 0.06 10.87 3.85
CA GLU A 39 -0.14 10.76 5.30
C GLU A 39 1.03 10.01 5.96
N PRO A 40 1.43 10.41 7.18
CA PRO A 40 2.38 9.65 7.97
C PRO A 40 1.86 8.23 8.23
N ILE A 41 2.77 7.25 8.18
CA ILE A 41 2.45 5.88 8.56
C ILE A 41 2.73 5.64 10.04
N HIS A 42 1.78 4.98 10.73
CA HIS A 42 2.00 4.54 12.10
C HIS A 42 2.95 3.32 12.16
N ARG A 43 3.72 3.21 13.26
CA ARG A 43 4.70 2.13 13.46
C ARG A 43 4.07 0.73 13.41
N ASP A 44 2.88 0.57 13.97
CA ASP A 44 2.13 -0.69 13.97
C ASP A 44 1.72 -1.13 12.55
N ALA A 45 1.27 -0.20 11.71
CA ALA A 45 1.00 -0.45 10.30
C ALA A 45 2.28 -0.89 9.56
N MET A 46 3.41 -0.23 9.82
CA MET A 46 4.70 -0.64 9.25
C MET A 46 5.12 -2.05 9.71
N ALA A 47 4.93 -2.38 10.99
CA ALA A 47 5.19 -3.73 11.50
C ALA A 47 4.31 -4.78 10.78
N ALA A 48 3.04 -4.45 10.53
CA ALA A 48 2.13 -5.31 9.78
C ALA A 48 2.57 -5.49 8.31
N PHE A 49 3.15 -4.46 7.68
CA PHE A 49 3.70 -4.57 6.32
C PHE A 49 4.89 -5.54 6.30
N ILE A 50 5.84 -5.37 7.24
CA ILE A 50 7.01 -6.26 7.37
C ILE A 50 6.57 -7.71 7.63
N TYR A 51 5.60 -7.92 8.53
CA TYR A 51 5.07 -9.26 8.81
C TYR A 51 4.50 -9.92 7.55
N ARG A 52 3.64 -9.23 6.79
CA ARG A 52 3.05 -9.76 5.55
C ARG A 52 4.08 -9.97 4.45
N TYR A 53 5.09 -9.11 4.35
CA TYR A 53 6.19 -9.29 3.40
C TYR A 53 6.99 -10.57 3.67
N ARG A 54 7.23 -10.88 4.96
CA ARG A 54 7.99 -12.06 5.40
C ARG A 54 7.17 -13.35 5.39
N HIS A 55 5.85 -13.26 5.45
CA HIS A 55 4.93 -14.39 5.53
C HIS A 55 3.90 -14.31 4.40
N GLN A 56 4.37 -14.16 3.16
CA GLN A 56 3.51 -14.22 1.98
C GLN A 56 2.74 -15.54 2.03
N GLY A 57 1.40 -15.44 2.14
CA GLY A 57 0.51 -16.60 2.09
C GLY A 57 0.58 -17.32 0.75
#